data_AF-A0A1V5QQ48-F1
#
_entry.id   AF-A0A1V5QQ48-F1
#
_cell.length_a   1.000
_cell.length_b   1.000
_cell.length_c   1.000
_cell.angle_alpha   90.00
_cell.angle_beta   90.00
_cell.angle_gamma   90.00
#
_symmetry.space_group_name_H-M   'P 1'
#
loop_
_entity.id
_entity.type
_entity.pdbx_description
1 polymer ?
#
loop_
_entity_poly.entity_id
_entity_poly.type
_entity_poly.pdbx_seq_one_letter_code
_entity_poly.pdbx_strand_id
1 'polypeptide(L)' 'MVKTKCEVYSRVVGYIRPVSNWNDSKQAEFSDRKKFDSALESCKTC' A
#
# COMPACT_ATOMS: atom_id res chain seq x y z
N MET A 1 -27.94 7.66 -11.17
CA MET A 1 -26.91 8.02 -10.17
C MET A 1 -25.54 7.90 -10.82
N VAL A 2 -24.87 9.02 -11.08
CA VAL A 2 -23.55 9.04 -11.75
C VAL A 2 -22.48 8.81 -10.69
N LYS A 3 -21.63 7.79 -10.86
CA LYS A 3 -20.48 7.55 -9.98
C LYS A 3 -19.34 8.51 -10.37
N THR A 4 -18.96 9.37 -9.45
CA THR A 4 -17.76 10.22 -9.56
C THR A 4 -16.52 9.38 -9.32
N LYS A 5 -15.45 9.58 -10.11
CA LYS A 5 -14.17 8.89 -9.91
C LYS A 5 -13.45 9.48 -8.70
N CYS A 6 -13.01 8.63 -7.79
CA CYS A 6 -12.19 9.04 -6.65
C CYS A 6 -10.71 8.96 -7.03
N GLU A 7 -9.95 9.99 -6.69
CA GLU A 7 -8.50 9.96 -6.82
C GLU A 7 -7.88 9.27 -5.61
N VAL A 8 -7.03 8.28 -5.87
CA VAL A 8 -6.40 7.47 -4.82
C VAL A 8 -4.96 7.93 -4.64
N TYR A 9 -4.62 8.25 -3.40
CA TYR A 9 -3.31 8.74 -3.01
C TYR A 9 -2.62 7.74 -2.07
N SER A 10 -1.30 7.68 -2.14
CA SER A 10 -0.47 6.74 -1.38
C SER A 10 0.75 7.43 -0.79
N ARG A 11 1.22 6.96 0.37
CA ARG A 11 2.44 7.45 1.04
C ARG A 11 3.64 6.60 0.62
N VAL A 12 4.61 7.21 -0.05
CA VAL A 12 5.75 6.48 -0.66
C VAL A 12 7.00 6.52 0.22
N VAL A 13 7.65 7.68 0.38
CA VAL A 13 8.90 7.90 1.15
C VAL A 13 8.83 9.19 1.98
N GLY A 14 7.71 9.41 2.65
CA GLY A 14 7.50 10.58 3.53
C GLY A 14 6.56 11.65 2.96
N TYR A 15 6.15 11.56 1.69
CA TYR A 15 5.12 12.40 1.10
C TYR A 15 4.04 11.58 0.38
N ILE A 16 2.94 12.24 0.04
CA ILE A 16 1.77 11.65 -0.61
C ILE A 16 1.87 11.86 -2.13
N ARG A 17 1.69 10.80 -2.90
CA ARG A 17 1.69 10.82 -4.38
C ARG A 17 0.43 10.11 -4.91
N PRO A 18 -0.20 10.61 -5.99
CA PRO A 18 -1.31 9.91 -6.62
C PRO A 18 -0.84 8.55 -7.17
N VAL A 19 -1.65 7.51 -6.93
CA VAL A 19 -1.34 6.13 -7.36
C VAL A 19 -1.35 6.02 -8.88
N SER A 20 -2.13 6.86 -9.57
CA SER A 20 -2.16 6.94 -11.04
C SER A 20 -0.80 7.23 -11.67
N ASN A 21 0.13 7.85 -10.94
CA ASN A 21 1.45 8.22 -11.44
C ASN A 21 2.55 7.22 -11.06
N TRP A 22 2.21 6.05 -10.51
CA TRP A 22 3.21 5.02 -10.20
C TRP A 22 3.86 4.48 -11.47
N ASN A 23 5.17 4.22 -11.40
CA ASN A 23 5.91 3.50 -12.44
C ASN A 23 6.01 2.01 -12.06
N ASP A 24 6.40 1.17 -13.02
CA ASP A 24 6.47 -0.29 -12.81
C ASP A 24 7.39 -0.68 -11.64
N SER A 25 8.53 0.00 -11.49
CA SER A 25 9.45 -0.26 -10.39
C SER A 25 8.85 0.02 -9.01
N LYS A 26 7.99 1.04 -8.87
CA LYS A 26 7.30 1.33 -7.60
C LYS A 26 6.16 0.37 -7.32
N GLN A 27 5.49 -0.13 -8.35
CA GLN A 27 4.49 -1.20 -8.19
C GLN A 27 5.14 -2.50 -7.71
N ALA A 28 6.29 -2.86 -8.27
CA ALA A 28 7.10 -3.98 -7.80
C ALA A 28 7.54 -3.78 -6.34
N GLU A 29 8.18 -2.65 -6.04
CA GLU A 29 8.62 -2.33 -4.67
C GLU A 29 7.46 -2.38 -3.67
N PHE A 30 6.27 -1.87 -4.02
CA PHE A 30 5.08 -1.92 -3.17
C PHE A 30 4.59 -3.36 -2.93
N SER A 31 4.71 -4.23 -3.91
CA SER A 31 4.32 -5.65 -3.80
C SER A 31 5.24 -6.43 -2.85
N ASP A 32 6.52 -6.06 -2.78
CA ASP A 32 7.49 -6.65 -1.86
C ASP A 32 7.35 -6.13 -0.41
N ARG A 33 6.60 -5.05 -0.17
CA ARG A 33 6.40 -4.51 1.19
C ARG A 33 5.58 -5.48 2.05
N LYS A 34 6.16 -5.86 3.20
CA LYS A 34 5.46 -6.66 4.22
C LYS A 34 4.61 -5.78 5.12
N LYS A 35 3.36 -6.18 5.33
CA LYS A 35 2.48 -5.56 6.31
C LYS A 35 2.87 -6.05 7.70
N PHE A 36 2.88 -5.15 8.67
CA PHE A 36 2.94 -5.55 10.06
C PHE A 36 1.59 -6.13 10.46
N ASP A 37 1.57 -7.38 10.90
CA ASP A 37 0.38 -8.04 11.41
C ASP A 37 0.61 -8.41 12.87
N SER A 38 -0.09 -7.73 13.79
CA SER A 38 0.07 -7.96 15.23
C SER A 38 -0.51 -9.29 15.70
N ALA A 39 -1.31 -9.99 14.88
CA ALA A 39 -1.86 -11.30 15.21
C ALA A 39 -0.91 -12.44 14.83
N LEU A 40 0.06 -12.22 13.94
CA LEU A 40 1.09 -13.21 13.60
C LEU A 40 2.23 -13.31 14.63
N GLU A 41 2.34 -12.35 15.55
CA GLU A 41 3.43 -12.27 16.53
C GLU A 41 3.06 -12.88 17.90
N SER A 42 1.80 -13.28 18.16
CA SER A 42 1.36 -13.75 19.48
C SER A 42 1.20 -15.27 19.63
N CYS A 43 1.45 -16.07 18.58
CA CYS A 43 1.34 -17.53 18.67
C CYS A 43 2.46 -18.24 17.89
N LYS A 44 3.65 -18.34 18.50
CA LYS A 44 4.72 -19.24 18.04
C LYS A 44 5.18 -20.24 19.12
N THR A 45 4.34 -20.52 20.11
CA THR A 45 4.52 -21.68 21.00
C THR A 45 3.15 -22.24 21.41
N CYS A 46 2.73 -23.28 20.70
CA CYS A 46 2.19 -24.48 21.32
C CYS A 46 2.81 -25.70 20.64
#